data_AF-C6ESP5-F1
#
_entry.id   AF-C6ESP5-F1
#
_cell.length_a   1.000
_cell.length_b   1.000
_cell.length_c   1.000
_cell.angle_alpha   90.00
_cell.angle_beta   90.00
_cell.angle_gamma   90.00
#
_symmetry.space_group_name_H-M   'P 1'
#
loop_
_entity.id
_entity.type
_entity.pdbx_description
1 polymer ?
#
loop_
_entity_poly.entity_id
_entity_poly.type
_entity_poly.pdbx_seq_one_letter_code
_entity_poly.pdbx_strand_id
1 'polypeptide(L)'
;YRRSTIGMCLTETLDEMVSSGTLSPELAIQVLVQFDKSMTEALENQVKSKVSIKGHLHTYRFCDNVWTFILTEAQFKNEETTEQVGK
;
A
#
# COMPACT_ATOMS: atom_id res chain seq x y z
N TYR A 1 -0.42 -4.72 1.35
CA TYR A 1 -0.61 -3.89 0.14
C TYR A 1 -2.07 -3.60 -0.20
N ARG A 2 -3.05 -4.35 0.33
CA ARG A 2 -4.48 -4.20 0.02
C ARG A 2 -5.09 -2.81 0.29
N ARG A 3 -4.54 -2.02 1.21
CA ARG A 3 -4.98 -0.63 1.48
C ARG A 3 -4.40 0.43 0.53
N SER A 4 -3.56 0.03 -0.42
CA SER A 4 -3.12 0.93 -1.50
C SER A 4 -4.28 1.20 -2.46
N THR A 5 -4.20 2.26 -3.27
CA THR A 5 -5.24 2.60 -4.25
C THR A 5 -5.61 1.40 -5.14
N ILE A 6 -4.61 0.72 -5.72
CA ILE A 6 -4.84 -0.47 -6.54
C ILE A 6 -5.51 -1.62 -5.77
N GLY A 7 -5.12 -1.83 -4.50
CA GLY A 7 -5.71 -2.86 -3.65
C GLY A 7 -7.15 -2.54 -3.22
N MET A 8 -7.45 -1.27 -2.95
CA MET A 8 -8.81 -0.83 -2.61
C MET A 8 -9.73 -0.98 -3.82
N CYS A 9 -9.33 -0.50 -5.00
CA CYS A 9 -10.12 -0.67 -6.22
C CYS A 9 -10.36 -2.15 -6.54
N LEU A 10 -9.36 -3.02 -6.34
CA LEU A 10 -9.54 -4.46 -6.51
C LEU A 10 -10.56 -5.01 -5.50
N THR A 11 -10.47 -4.63 -4.23
CA THR A 11 -11.38 -5.11 -3.18
C THR A 11 -12.81 -4.66 -3.45
N GLU A 12 -13.02 -3.39 -3.81
CA GLU A 12 -14.33 -2.84 -4.19
C GLU A 12 -14.93 -3.60 -5.38
N THR A 13 -14.13 -3.86 -6.42
CA THR A 13 -14.57 -4.63 -7.59
C THR A 13 -14.97 -6.06 -7.22
N LEU A 14 -14.17 -6.72 -6.36
CA LEU A 14 -14.48 -8.07 -5.89
C LEU A 14 -15.76 -8.10 -5.05
N ASP A 15 -15.97 -7.10 -4.19
CA ASP A 15 -17.18 -6.99 -3.38
C ASP A 15 -18.44 -6.81 -4.25
N GLU A 16 -18.36 -6.02 -5.33
CA GLU A 16 -19.44 -5.88 -6.31
C GLU A 16 -19.73 -7.20 -7.05
N MET A 17 -18.68 -7.93 -7.46
CA MET A 17 -18.81 -9.23 -8.14
C MET A 17 -19.41 -10.30 -7.23
N VAL A 18 -19.05 -10.29 -5.95
CA VAL A 18 -19.65 -11.18 -4.94
C VAL A 18 -21.11 -10.80 -4.69
N SER A 19 -21.40 -9.51 -4.54
CA SER A 19 -22.77 -9.01 -4.29
C SER A 19 -23.73 -9.29 -5.45
N SER A 20 -23.23 -9.28 -6.69
CA SER A 20 -23.99 -9.64 -7.90
C SER A 20 -24.11 -11.15 -8.13
N GLY A 21 -23.48 -11.98 -7.30
CA GLY A 21 -23.47 -13.44 -7.45
C GLY A 21 -22.59 -13.96 -8.58
N THR A 22 -21.81 -13.10 -9.23
CA THR A 22 -20.86 -13.46 -10.29
C THR A 22 -19.71 -14.30 -9.74
N LEU A 23 -19.29 -14.03 -8.51
CA LEU A 23 -18.14 -14.64 -7.88
C LEU A 23 -18.50 -15.15 -6.47
N SER A 24 -17.95 -16.30 -6.06
CA SER A 24 -18.11 -16.74 -4.68
C SER A 24 -17.18 -15.95 -3.75
N PRO A 25 -17.57 -15.74 -2.46
CA PRO A 25 -16.69 -15.09 -1.49
C PRO A 25 -15.33 -15.78 -1.33
N GLU A 26 -15.31 -17.11 -1.40
CA GLU A 26 -14.10 -17.92 -1.31
C GLU A 26 -13.12 -17.63 -2.45
N LEU A 27 -13.65 -17.47 -3.68
CA LEU A 27 -12.83 -17.13 -4.83
C LEU A 27 -12.29 -15.70 -4.74
N ALA A 28 -13.08 -14.75 -4.21
CA ALA A 28 -12.61 -13.38 -3.99
C ALA A 28 -11.41 -13.35 -3.04
N ILE A 29 -11.49 -14.13 -1.96
CA ILE A 29 -10.38 -14.28 -1.00
C ILE A 29 -9.14 -14.85 -1.69
N GLN A 30 -9.29 -15.87 -2.56
CA GLN A 30 -8.17 -16.41 -3.32
C GLN A 30 -7.53 -15.38 -4.25
N VAL A 31 -8.33 -14.54 -4.91
CA VAL A 31 -7.81 -13.43 -5.72
C VAL A 31 -7.01 -12.45 -4.86
N LEU A 32 -7.49 -12.10 -3.67
CA LEU A 32 -6.76 -11.22 -2.75
C LEU A 32 -5.45 -11.84 -2.24
N VAL A 33 -5.42 -13.15 -2.00
CA VAL A 33 -4.18 -13.87 -1.65
C VAL A 33 -3.20 -13.85 -2.81
N GLN A 34 -3.67 -14.04 -4.05
CA GLN A 34 -2.82 -13.96 -5.23
C GLN A 34 -2.30 -12.55 -5.45
N PHE A 35 -3.13 -11.52 -5.21
CA PHE A 35 -2.73 -10.12 -5.26
C PHE A 35 -1.57 -9.82 -4.29
N ASP A 36 -1.63 -10.32 -3.05
CA ASP A 36 -0.54 -10.10 -2.08
C ASP A 36 0.79 -10.68 -2.56
N LYS A 37 0.77 -11.86 -3.18
CA LYS A 37 1.96 -12.49 -3.76
C LYS A 37 2.51 -11.66 -4.92
N SER A 38 1.65 -11.33 -5.88
CA SER A 38 2.03 -10.57 -7.07
C SER A 38 2.55 -9.17 -6.74
N MET A 39 1.97 -8.49 -5.76
CA MET A 39 2.47 -7.17 -5.31
C MET A 39 3.84 -7.27 -4.65
N THR A 40 4.07 -8.28 -3.83
CA THR A 40 5.37 -8.49 -3.17
C THR A 40 6.45 -8.74 -4.22
N GLU A 41 6.19 -9.65 -5.17
CA GLU A 41 7.11 -9.99 -6.26
C GLU A 41 7.40 -8.79 -7.18
N ALA A 42 6.38 -8.00 -7.53
CA ALA A 42 6.54 -6.83 -8.37
C ALA A 42 7.39 -5.75 -7.69
N LEU A 43 7.14 -5.47 -6.41
CA LEU A 43 7.92 -4.50 -5.64
C LEU A 43 9.38 -4.92 -5.49
N GLU A 44 9.64 -6.21 -5.29
CA GLU A 44 11.00 -6.74 -5.14
C GLU A 44 11.79 -6.72 -6.46
N ASN A 45 11.18 -7.16 -7.56
CA ASN A 45 11.90 -7.41 -8.80
C ASN A 45 11.88 -6.23 -9.78
N GLN A 46 10.85 -5.39 -9.73
CA GLN A 46 10.62 -4.36 -10.75
C GLN A 46 10.91 -2.94 -10.25
N VAL A 47 10.76 -2.68 -8.94
CA VAL A 47 10.97 -1.34 -8.38
C VAL A 47 12.41 -1.17 -7.89
N LYS A 48 13.19 -0.38 -8.62
CA LYS A 48 14.61 -0.10 -8.29
C LYS A 48 14.85 1.32 -7.76
N SER A 49 13.84 2.18 -7.87
CA SER A 49 13.94 3.59 -7.50
C SER A 49 14.13 3.75 -6.00
N LYS A 50 15.05 4.64 -5.61
CA LYS A 50 15.31 4.97 -4.20
C LYS A 50 14.67 6.30 -3.84
N VAL A 51 14.05 6.34 -2.67
CA VAL A 51 13.49 7.56 -2.08
C VAL A 51 14.15 7.81 -0.74
N SER A 52 14.41 9.08 -0.45
CA SER A 52 14.82 9.56 0.87
C SER A 52 13.68 10.37 1.48
N ILE A 53 13.45 10.17 2.77
CA ILE A 53 12.37 10.82 3.52
C ILE A 53 13.02 11.56 4.69
N LYS A 54 12.67 12.83 4.87
CA LYS A 54 13.01 13.66 6.03
C LYS A 54 11.73 14.26 6.61
N GLY A 55 11.73 14.58 7.89
CA GLY A 55 10.58 15.22 8.53
C GLY A 55 10.72 15.17 10.05
N HIS A 56 9.81 15.85 10.72
CA HIS A 56 9.72 15.84 12.18
C HIS A 56 8.87 14.67 12.64
N LEU A 57 9.39 13.83 13.52
CA LEU A 57 8.62 12.73 14.09
C LEU A 57 7.62 13.28 15.11
N HIS A 58 6.33 13.12 14.82
CA HIS A 58 5.25 13.49 15.74
C HIS A 58 4.99 12.38 16.76
N THR A 59 4.79 11.15 16.29
CA THR A 59 4.63 9.97 17.16
C THR A 59 4.99 8.69 16.42
N TYR A 60 5.31 7.63 17.17
CA TYR A 60 5.59 6.30 16.64
C TYR A 60 4.93 5.22 17.50
N ARG A 61 4.72 4.05 16.89
CA ARG A 61 4.21 2.86 17.57
C ARG A 61 4.85 1.62 16.97
N PHE A 62 5.21 0.68 17.83
CA PHE A 62 5.62 -0.67 17.45
C PHE A 62 4.73 -1.68 18.18
N CYS A 63 4.00 -2.49 17.41
CA CYS A 63 3.11 -3.54 17.92
C CYS A 63 3.03 -4.65 16.87
N ASP A 64 3.02 -5.91 17.29
CA ASP A 64 2.92 -7.08 16.40
C ASP A 64 3.92 -7.09 15.24
N ASN A 65 5.16 -6.68 15.52
CA ASN A 65 6.22 -6.52 14.52
C ASN A 65 5.94 -5.50 13.41
N VAL A 66 4.98 -4.61 13.62
CA VAL A 66 4.61 -3.52 12.70
C VAL A 66 4.99 -2.18 13.29
N TRP A 67 5.80 -1.43 12.54
CA TRP A 67 6.10 -0.03 12.83
C TRP A 67 5.09 0.90 12.18
N THR A 68 4.61 1.88 12.94
CA THR A 68 3.82 3.01 12.45
C THR A 68 4.49 4.31 12.87
N PHE A 69 4.76 5.19 11.92
CA PHE A 69 5.31 6.52 12.16
C PHE A 69 4.33 7.58 11.66
N ILE A 70 4.17 8.66 12.42
CA ILE A 70 3.46 9.87 11.99
C ILE A 70 4.49 10.99 11.95
N LEU A 71 4.71 11.55 10.77
CA LEU A 71 5.67 12.63 10.53
C LEU A 71 4.92 13.94 10.21
N THR A 72 5.46 15.06 10.66
CA THR A 72 5.05 16.42 10.27
C THR A 72 6.15 17.07 9.42
N GLU A 73 5.76 17.96 8.52
CA GLU A 73 6.68 18.65 7.59
C GLU A 73 7.59 17.67 6.83
N ALA A 74 6.98 16.62 6.28
CA ALA A 74 7.71 15.56 5.61
C ALA A 74 8.18 16.03 4.22
N GLN A 75 9.45 15.80 3.92
CA GLN A 75 10.07 15.99 2.61
C GLN A 75 10.44 14.63 2.02
N PHE A 76 9.92 14.35 0.83
CA PHE A 76 10.23 13.19 0.03
C PHE A 76 11.15 13.61 -1.11
N LYS A 77 12.24 12.89 -1.33
CA LYS A 77 13.18 13.18 -2.41
C LYS A 77 13.58 11.89 -3.12
N ASN A 78 13.35 11.83 -4.42
CA ASN A 78 13.92 10.82 -5.33
C ASN A 78 15.00 11.49 -6.22
N GLU A 79 15.48 10.80 -7.25
CA GLU A 79 16.53 11.32 -8.14
C GLU A 79 16.09 12.51 -9.01
N GLU A 80 14.79 12.64 -9.29
CA GLU A 80 14.23 13.58 -10.26
C GLU A 80 13.41 14.71 -9.60
N THR A 81 12.90 14.47 -8.39
CA THR A 81 11.83 15.24 -7.77
C THR A 81 12.04 15.36 -6.26
N THR A 82 11.62 16.51 -5.72
CA THR A 82 11.53 16.76 -4.28
C THR A 82 10.16 17.32 -3.97
N GLU A 83 9.44 16.65 -3.08
CA GLU A 83 8.09 16.99 -2.67
C GLU A 83 8.03 17.28 -1.17
N GLN A 84 7.26 18.31 -0.80
CA GLN A 84 6.94 18.62 0.60
C GLN A 84 5.47 18.33 0.88
N VAL A 85 5.21 17.63 1.97
CA VAL A 85 3.88 17.19 2.39
C VAL A 85 3.57 17.75 3.78
N GLY A 86 2.37 18.32 3.95
CA GLY A 86 1.90 18.88 5.22
C GLY A 86 2.07 20.40 5.37
N LYS A 87 1.83 21.16 4.29
CA LYS A 87 1.59 22.61 4.38
C LYS A 87 0.15 22.91 4.76
#